data_AF-A0A967I2G9-F1
#
_entry.id   AF-A0A967I2G9-F1
#
_cell.length_a   1.000
_cell.length_b   1.000
_cell.length_c   1.000
_cell.angle_alpha   90.00
_cell.angle_beta   90.00
_cell.angle_gamma   90.00
#
_symmetry.space_group_name_H-M   'P 1'
#
loop_
_entity.id
_entity.type
_entity.pdbx_description
1 polymer ?
#
loop_
_entity_poly.entity_id
_entity_poly.type
_entity_poly.pdbx_seq_one_letter_code
_entity_poly.pdbx_strand_id
1 'polypeptide(L)' 'MAYTKIEPETLYFKAESRVCSDERLDSVREFVLADWPEGEEHWAWVIEATTEEILDWVDASKQQASGSR' A
#
# COMPACT_ATOMS: atom_id res chain seq x y z
N MET A 1 -26.98 -11.62 7.14
CA MET A 1 -25.95 -10.72 6.59
C MET A 1 -24.74 -11.58 6.28
N ALA A 2 -24.41 -11.75 5.00
CA ALA A 2 -23.22 -12.52 4.61
C ALA A 2 -22.00 -11.65 4.92
N TYR A 3 -21.26 -11.98 5.98
CA TYR A 3 -19.91 -11.47 6.16
C TYR A 3 -19.05 -12.17 5.11
N THR A 4 -18.95 -11.59 3.91
CA THR A 4 -17.83 -11.89 3.03
C THR A 4 -16.58 -11.45 3.78
N LYS A 5 -15.99 -12.37 4.55
CA LYS A 5 -14.58 -12.31 4.92
C LYS A 5 -13.84 -12.13 3.60
N ILE A 6 -13.46 -10.91 3.28
CA ILE A 6 -12.45 -10.71 2.24
C ILE A 6 -11.19 -11.24 2.90
N GLU A 7 -10.71 -12.39 2.44
CA GLU A 7 -9.52 -13.00 3.04
C GLU A 7 -8.33 -12.04 2.85
N PRO A 8 -7.43 -11.90 3.84
CA PRO A 8 -6.30 -10.97 3.79
C PRO A 8 -5.47 -11.12 2.51
N GLU A 9 -5.34 -12.36 2.03
CA GLU A 9 -4.64 -12.71 0.79
C GLU A 9 -5.29 -12.06 -0.45
N THR A 10 -6.61 -11.82 -0.42
CA THR A 10 -7.34 -11.14 -1.49
C THR A 10 -7.06 -9.64 -1.51
N LEU A 11 -6.86 -9.01 -0.34
CA LEU A 11 -6.51 -7.60 -0.26
C LEU A 11 -5.06 -7.37 -0.72
N TYR A 12 -4.13 -8.20 -0.26
CA TYR A 12 -2.74 -8.15 -0.73
C TYR A 12 -2.68 -8.33 -2.25
N PHE A 13 -3.35 -9.34 -2.81
CA PHE A 13 -3.32 -9.59 -4.26
C PHE A 13 -3.91 -8.43 -5.07
N LYS A 14 -4.97 -7.77 -4.58
CA LYS A 14 -5.54 -6.58 -5.22
C LYS A 14 -4.62 -5.37 -5.14
N ALA A 15 -4.00 -5.13 -3.97
CA ALA A 15 -3.04 -4.06 -3.78
C ALA A 15 -1.81 -4.29 -4.67
N GLU A 16 -1.26 -5.50 -4.69
CA GLU A 16 -0.16 -5.90 -5.57
C GLU A 16 -0.52 -5.72 -7.04
N SER A 17 -1.68 -6.22 -7.48
CA SER A 17 -2.11 -6.08 -8.88
C SER A 17 -2.25 -4.61 -9.28
N ARG A 18 -2.72 -3.74 -8.38
CA ARG A 18 -2.82 -2.30 -8.63
C ARG A 18 -1.45 -1.66 -8.78
N VAL A 19 -0.56 -1.90 -7.80
CA VAL A 19 0.80 -1.35 -7.79
C VAL A 19 1.62 -1.85 -8.98
N CYS A 20 1.46 -3.11 -9.40
CA CYS A 20 2.14 -3.66 -10.58
C CYS A 20 1.59 -3.13 -11.90
N SER A 21 0.33 -2.67 -11.94
CA SER A 21 -0.29 -2.17 -13.17
C SER A 21 0.06 -0.71 -13.45
N ASP A 22 0.47 0.05 -12.42
CA ASP A 22 0.85 1.46 -12.54
C ASP A 22 2.36 1.62 -12.52
N GLU A 23 2.95 1.98 -13.65
CA GLU A 23 4.40 2.20 -13.80
C GLU A 23 4.96 3.24 -12.81
N ARG A 24 4.12 4.20 -12.36
CA ARG A 24 4.53 5.22 -11.41
C ARG A 24 4.71 4.66 -10.01
N LEU A 25 3.97 3.60 -9.68
CA LEU A 25 4.06 2.92 -8.38
C LEU A 25 5.12 1.82 -8.37
N ASP A 26 5.56 1.34 -9.54
CA ASP A 26 6.60 0.31 -9.64
C ASP A 26 7.89 0.69 -8.89
N SER A 27 8.31 1.96 -9.00
CA SER A 27 9.49 2.49 -8.31
C SER A 27 9.38 2.53 -6.79
N VAL A 28 8.16 2.45 -6.24
CA VAL A 28 7.90 2.43 -4.79
C VAL A 28 7.27 1.13 -4.34
N ARG A 29 7.13 0.15 -5.24
CA ARG A 29 6.41 -1.11 -5.01
C ARG A 29 6.90 -1.85 -3.79
N GLU A 30 8.21 -2.04 -3.66
CA GLU A 30 8.81 -2.79 -2.55
C GLU A 30 8.49 -2.14 -1.19
N PHE A 31 8.38 -0.82 -1.16
CA PHE A 31 8.04 -0.08 0.05
C PHE A 31 6.53 -0.15 0.34
N VAL A 32 5.70 0.05 -0.68
CA VAL A 32 4.23 0.02 -0.55
C VAL A 32 3.74 -1.38 -0.16
N LEU A 33 4.32 -2.44 -0.71
CA LEU A 33 3.95 -3.84 -0.43
C LEU A 33 4.72 -4.46 0.75
N ALA A 34 5.46 -3.67 1.52
CA ALA A 34 6.13 -4.15 2.73
C ALA A 34 5.13 -4.55 3.82
N ASP A 35 5.55 -5.37 4.77
CA ASP A 35 4.72 -5.77 5.90
C ASP A 35 4.59 -4.59 6.90
N TRP A 36 3.59 -3.73 6.65
CA TRP A 36 3.26 -2.60 7.51
C TRP A 36 2.42 -3.06 8.71
N PRO A 37 2.58 -2.45 9.90
CA PRO A 37 1.87 -2.87 11.11
C PRO A 37 0.35 -2.74 11.00
N GLU A 38 -0.16 -1.89 10.11
CA GLU A 38 -1.58 -1.72 9.79
C GLU A 38 -2.18 -2.91 9.02
N GLY A 39 -1.34 -3.76 8.39
CA GLY A 39 -1.76 -4.99 7.73
C GLY A 39 -2.90 -4.80 6.71
N GLU A 40 -4.08 -5.34 7.01
CA GLU A 40 -5.26 -5.29 6.13
C GLU A 40 -5.77 -3.87 5.85
N GLU A 41 -5.69 -2.96 6.84
CA GLU A 41 -6.13 -1.57 6.69
C GLU A 41 -5.26 -0.83 5.68
N HIS A 42 -3.95 -1.13 5.67
CA HIS A 42 -3.02 -0.63 4.67
C HIS A 42 -3.35 -1.16 3.28
N TRP A 43 -3.64 -2.45 3.14
CA TRP A 43 -4.02 -3.02 1.84
C TRP A 43 -5.32 -2.44 1.30
N ALA A 44 -6.32 -2.22 2.14
CA ALA A 44 -7.56 -1.56 1.74
C ALA A 44 -7.27 -0.13 1.25
N TRP A 45 -6.45 0.63 1.99
CA TRP A 45 -6.06 1.97 1.59
C TRP A 45 -5.28 1.99 0.27
N VAL A 46 -4.29 1.11 0.06
CA VAL A 46 -3.53 1.05 -1.21
C VAL A 46 -4.46 0.81 -2.41
N ILE A 47 -5.52 0.02 -2.24
CA ILE A 47 -6.50 -0.27 -3.30
C ILE A 47 -7.33 0.97 -3.65
N GLU A 48 -7.76 1.74 -2.65
CA GLU A 48 -8.70 2.86 -2.80
C GLU A 48 -8.01 4.21 -3.07
N ALA A 49 -6.83 4.43 -2.46
CA ALA A 49 -6.06 5.66 -2.56
C ALA A 49 -5.63 5.94 -4.00
N THR A 50 -5.49 7.22 -4.33
CA THR A 50 -4.94 7.63 -5.63
C THR A 50 -3.44 7.36 -5.70
N THR A 51 -2.92 7.22 -6.92
CA THR A 51 -1.47 7.09 -7.16
C THR A 51 -0.68 8.22 -6.52
N GLU A 52 -1.21 9.45 -6.53
CA GLU A 52 -0.56 10.62 -5.93
C GLU A 52 -0.52 10.55 -4.41
N GLU A 53 -1.61 10.13 -3.75
CA GLU A 53 -1.64 9.92 -2.30
C GLU A 53 -0.64 8.85 -1.86
N ILE A 54 -0.51 7.77 -2.64
CA ILE A 54 0.47 6.72 -2.35
C ILE A 54 1.88 7.27 -2.46
N LEU A 55 2.20 8.01 -3.53
CA LEU A 55 3.53 8.59 -3.72
C LEU A 55 3.89 9.62 -2.63
N ASP A 56 2.95 10.47 -2.25
CA ASP A 56 3.12 11.46 -1.18
C ASP A 56 3.39 10.78 0.17
N TRP A 57 2.60 9.75 0.50
CA TRP A 57 2.80 8.96 1.71
C TRP A 57 4.16 8.25 1.73
N VAL A 58 4.60 7.69 0.60
CA VAL A 58 5.93 7.06 0.50
C VAL A 58 7.03 8.08 0.77
N ASP A 59 6.93 9.27 0.17
CA ASP A 59 7.90 10.34 0.35
C ASP A 59 7.96 10.80 1.82
N ALA A 60 6.80 11.08 2.41
CA ALA A 60 6.67 11.45 3.82
C ALA A 60 7.23 10.36 4.76
N SER A 61 6.99 9.09 4.45
CA SER A 61 7.47 7.97 5.27
C SER A 61 8.99 7.77 5.16
N LYS A 62 9.56 7.94 3.97
CA LYS A 62 11.02 7.91 3.75
C LYS A 62 11.72 9.07 4.46
N GLN A 63 11.11 10.26 4.47
CA GLN A 63 11.63 11.42 5.20
C GLN A 63 11.63 11.17 6.72
N GLN A 64 10.58 10.56 7.27
CA GLN A 64 10.50 10.19 8.69
C GLN A 64 11.57 9.17 9.10
N ALA A 65 11.83 8.16 8.26
CA ALA A 65 12.90 7.18 8.48
C ALA A 65 14.30 7.84 8.49
N SER A 66 14.47 8.95 7.76
CA SER A 66 15.72 9.70 7.67
C SER A 66 15.86 10.79 8.75
N GLY A 67 14.76 11.17 9.40
CA GLY A 67 14.66 12.25 10.39
C GLY A 67 14.90 11.84 11.84
N SER A 68 15.12 10.55 12.13
CA SER A 68 15.62 10.10 13.43
C SER A 68 17.12 10.35 13.51
N ARG A 69 17.51 11.60 13.82
CA ARG A 69 18.92 11.99 14.02
C ARG A 69 19.10 12.74 15.33
#